data_AF-A0A9N9IR85-F1
#
_entry.id   AF-A0A9N9IR85-F1
#
_cell.length_a   1.000
_cell.length_b   1.000
_cell.length_c   1.000
_cell.angle_alpha   90.00
_cell.angle_beta   90.00
_cell.angle_gamma   90.00
#
_symmetry.space_group_name_H-M   'P 1'
#
loop_
_entity.id
_entity.type
_entity.pdbx_description
1 polymer ?
#
loop_
_entity_poly.entity_id
_entity_poly.type
_entity_poly.pdbx_seq_one_letter_code
_entity_poly.pdbx_strand_id
1 'polypeptide(L)'
;QNVNITSERIIINNGIKRNDLGRMNQTCIHCDAKFWIEEKNRNSSFAYPTFLTCYAHGKVRLPRLVEPPPYLLNLYTSSNFDAISFWKNIRRYNNILVCTSFGANINTIPGQGISDFRIHGQVYHRIGSLLPEEGSQPAFA
;
A
#
# COMPACT_ATOMS: atom_id res chain seq x y z
N GLN A 1 34.84 -5.82 -3.63
CA GLN A 1 34.32 -5.53 -4.99
C GLN A 1 33.01 -4.81 -4.80
N ASN A 2 33.03 -3.49 -5.02
CA ASN A 2 31.92 -2.59 -4.73
C ASN A 2 30.95 -2.59 -5.92
N VAL A 3 29.75 -3.13 -5.73
CA VAL A 3 28.64 -2.94 -6.65
C VAL A 3 28.00 -1.61 -6.32
N ASN A 4 28.40 -0.56 -7.04
CA ASN A 4 27.69 0.72 -7.07
C ASN A 4 26.35 0.50 -7.78
N ILE A 5 25.28 0.35 -7.01
CA ILE A 5 23.91 0.43 -7.55
C ILE A 5 23.54 1.91 -7.58
N THR A 6 24.12 2.64 -8.54
CA THR A 6 23.55 3.90 -8.98
C THR A 6 22.12 3.63 -9.43
N SER A 7 21.19 4.45 -8.94
CA SER A 7 19.78 4.41 -9.30
C SER A 7 19.60 4.81 -10.77
N GLU A 8 19.97 3.93 -11.68
CA GLU A 8 19.57 4.03 -13.07
C GLU A 8 18.06 3.83 -13.10
N ARG A 9 17.34 4.92 -13.41
CA ARG A 9 15.97 4.82 -13.86
C ARG A 9 16.00 3.87 -15.05
N ILE A 10 15.46 2.66 -14.90
CA ILE A 10 15.16 1.79 -16.02
C ILE A 10 14.11 2.53 -16.84
N ILE A 11 14.54 3.30 -17.84
CA ILE A 11 13.66 3.88 -18.84
C ILE A 11 13.34 2.74 -19.80
N ILE A 12 12.25 2.03 -19.52
CA ILE A 12 11.64 1.12 -20.48
C ILE A 12 10.99 2.00 -21.56
N ASN A 13 11.78 2.45 -22.53
CA ASN A 13 11.28 3.26 -23.64
C ASN A 13 10.77 2.35 -24.77
N ASN A 14 9.67 1.62 -24.50
CA ASN A 14 9.05 0.70 -25.46
C ASN A 14 8.15 1.40 -26.50
N GLY A 15 8.33 2.71 -26.77
CA GLY A 15 7.43 3.46 -27.66
C GLY A 15 5.99 3.60 -27.15
N ILE A 16 5.69 3.09 -25.95
CA ILE A 16 4.41 3.27 -25.27
C ILE A 16 4.33 4.72 -24.82
N LYS A 17 3.53 5.53 -25.52
CA LYS A 17 3.22 6.89 -25.07
C LYS A 17 2.53 6.80 -23.70
N ARG A 18 3.05 7.55 -22.74
CA ARG A 18 2.40 7.73 -21.44
C ARG A 18 1.01 8.30 -21.66
N ASN A 19 -0.02 7.61 -21.16
CA ASN A 19 -1.36 8.17 -21.11
C ASN A 19 -1.39 9.24 -20.00
N ASP A 20 -1.65 10.50 -20.38
CA ASP A 20 -1.75 11.62 -19.45
C ASP A 20 -3.18 12.15 -19.47
N LEU A 21 -3.91 11.93 -18.37
CA LEU A 21 -5.30 12.38 -18.17
C LEU A 21 -5.37 13.79 -17.55
N GLY A 22 -4.21 14.45 -17.36
CA GLY A 22 -4.13 15.75 -16.70
C GLY A 22 -4.29 15.66 -15.18
N ARG A 23 -4.78 16.75 -14.57
CA ARG A 23 -4.92 16.86 -13.12
C ARG A 23 -6.16 16.12 -12.62
N MET A 24 -5.99 15.35 -11.55
CA MET A 24 -7.09 14.74 -10.79
C MET A 24 -7.74 15.78 -9.86
N ASN A 25 -8.66 16.56 -10.41
CA ASN A 25 -9.25 17.73 -9.73
C ASN A 25 -10.78 17.75 -9.69
N GLN A 26 -11.45 16.71 -10.19
CA GLN A 26 -12.91 16.61 -10.11
C GLN A 26 -13.30 16.00 -8.77
N THR A 27 -14.12 16.70 -7.98
CA THR A 27 -14.50 16.24 -6.64
C THR A 27 -15.87 15.56 -6.70
N CYS A 28 -15.98 14.30 -6.26
CA CYS A 28 -17.28 13.61 -6.23
C CYS A 28 -18.20 14.23 -5.18
N ILE A 29 -19.42 14.61 -5.59
CA ILE A 29 -20.44 15.22 -4.71
C ILE A 29 -20.90 14.31 -3.56
N HIS A 30 -20.67 13.00 -3.66
CA HIS A 30 -21.12 12.04 -2.66
C HIS A 30 -20.06 11.68 -1.63
N CYS A 31 -18.77 11.87 -1.94
CA CYS A 31 -17.70 11.32 -1.11
C CYS A 31 -16.42 12.15 -1.00
N ASP A 32 -16.37 13.31 -1.64
CA ASP A 32 -15.24 14.25 -1.65
C ASP A 32 -13.92 13.69 -2.22
N ALA A 33 -13.93 12.45 -2.73
CA ALA A 33 -12.78 11.89 -3.43
C ALA A 33 -12.53 12.64 -4.76
N LYS A 34 -11.26 12.74 -5.13
CA LYS A 34 -10.82 13.36 -6.38
C LYS A 34 -10.72 12.32 -7.49
N PHE A 35 -11.18 12.70 -8.68
CA PHE A 35 -11.20 11.90 -9.90
C PHE A 35 -10.65 12.69 -11.08
N TRP A 36 -10.30 11.98 -12.16
CA TRP A 36 -10.08 12.59 -13.47
C TRP A 36 -11.41 12.77 -14.19
N ILE A 37 -11.55 13.83 -15.00
CA ILE A 37 -12.80 14.06 -15.75
C ILE A 37 -13.12 12.91 -16.72
N GLU A 38 -12.08 12.24 -17.24
CA GLU A 38 -12.22 11.09 -18.13
C GLU A 38 -12.74 9.83 -17.43
N GLU A 39 -12.75 9.79 -16.10
CA GLU A 39 -13.37 8.71 -15.32
C GLU A 39 -14.87 8.94 -15.08
N LYS A 40 -15.44 10.05 -15.57
CA LYS A 40 -16.87 10.30 -15.39
C LYS A 40 -17.71 9.22 -16.06
N ASN A 41 -18.89 9.01 -15.52
CA ASN A 41 -19.92 8.21 -16.15
C ASN A 41 -20.25 8.81 -17.52
N ARG A 42 -20.29 7.96 -18.55
CA ARG A 42 -20.56 8.38 -19.94
C ARG A 42 -21.80 9.27 -20.05
N ASN A 43 -22.85 8.95 -19.29
CA ASN A 43 -24.14 9.64 -19.31
C ASN A 43 -24.21 10.90 -18.41
N SER A 44 -23.18 11.18 -17.61
CA SER A 44 -23.14 12.39 -16.78
C SER A 44 -22.66 13.60 -17.57
N SER A 45 -23.03 14.81 -17.15
CA SER A 45 -22.56 16.02 -17.82
C SER A 45 -21.13 16.36 -17.42
N PHE A 46 -20.45 17.20 -18.21
CA PHE A 46 -19.15 17.76 -17.81
C PHE A 46 -19.28 18.81 -16.70
N ALA A 47 -20.44 19.46 -16.59
CA ALA A 47 -20.71 20.43 -15.52
C ALA A 47 -20.98 19.74 -14.17
N TYR A 48 -21.58 18.56 -14.19
CA TYR A 48 -21.91 17.76 -13.00
C TYR A 48 -21.50 16.30 -13.23
N PRO A 49 -20.19 16.00 -13.23
CA PRO A 49 -19.71 14.65 -13.46
C PRO A 49 -20.07 13.75 -12.28
N THR A 50 -20.47 12.52 -12.57
CA THR A 50 -20.67 11.47 -11.57
C THR A 50 -19.70 10.33 -11.88
N PHE A 51 -19.29 9.58 -10.86
CA PHE A 51 -18.22 8.57 -11.00
C PHE A 51 -18.72 7.22 -10.48
N LEU A 52 -18.59 6.17 -11.28
CA LEU A 52 -18.98 4.79 -10.93
C LEU A 52 -18.23 4.28 -9.68
N THR A 53 -16.93 4.60 -9.59
CA THR A 53 -16.07 4.20 -8.47
C THR A 53 -16.37 4.99 -7.17
N CYS A 54 -17.25 5.98 -7.22
CA CYS A 54 -17.66 6.77 -6.05
C CYS A 54 -18.64 5.97 -5.17
N TYR A 55 -18.12 5.06 -4.35
CA TYR A 55 -18.85 4.32 -3.31
C TYR A 55 -20.25 3.82 -3.72
N ALA A 56 -20.35 3.24 -4.92
CA ALA A 56 -21.62 2.82 -5.51
C ALA A 56 -22.68 3.94 -5.59
N HIS A 57 -22.29 5.12 -6.08
CA HIS A 57 -23.11 6.34 -6.13
C HIS A 57 -23.52 6.86 -4.74
N GLY A 58 -22.59 6.80 -3.78
CA GLY A 58 -22.85 7.24 -2.40
C GLY A 58 -23.68 6.26 -1.55
N LYS A 59 -23.96 5.06 -2.05
CA LYS A 59 -24.65 4.00 -1.27
C LYS A 59 -23.77 3.40 -0.19
N VAL A 60 -22.45 3.46 -0.35
CA VAL A 60 -21.48 3.02 0.64
C VAL A 60 -20.90 4.26 1.33
N ARG A 61 -20.90 4.26 2.67
CA ARG A 61 -20.23 5.30 3.46
C ARG A 61 -19.07 4.65 4.17
N LEU A 62 -17.85 4.86 3.66
CA LEU A 62 -16.67 4.43 4.39
C LEU A 62 -16.52 5.26 5.67
N PRO A 63 -16.10 4.65 6.79
CA PRO A 63 -15.70 5.40 7.97
C PRO A 63 -14.56 6.36 7.60
N ARG A 64 -14.50 7.49 8.31
CA ARG A 64 -13.37 8.40 8.15
C ARG A 64 -12.09 7.65 8.52
N LEU A 65 -11.02 7.93 7.76
CA LEU A 65 -9.70 7.45 8.11
C LEU A 65 -9.36 7.94 9.52
N VAL A 66 -8.90 7.01 10.36
CA VAL A 66 -8.36 7.35 11.67
C VAL A 66 -7.06 8.09 11.44
N GLU A 67 -6.82 9.15 12.23
CA GLU A 67 -5.55 9.85 12.16
C GLU A 67 -4.40 8.89 12.48
N PRO A 68 -3.33 8.91 11.67
CA PRO A 68 -2.17 8.07 11.96
C PRO A 68 -1.55 8.50 13.29
N PRO A 69 -0.89 7.58 14.02
CA PRO A 69 -0.12 7.91 15.21
C PRO A 69 0.80 9.12 14.98
N PRO A 70 0.93 10.05 15.95
CA PRO A 70 1.65 11.31 15.76
C PRO A 70 3.08 11.16 15.22
N TYR A 71 3.76 10.09 15.64
CA TYR A 71 5.09 9.76 15.13
C TYR A 71 5.11 9.50 13.62
N LEU A 72 4.18 8.67 13.13
CA LEU A 72 4.06 8.36 11.70
C LEU A 72 3.61 9.58 10.90
N LEU A 73 2.71 10.39 11.46
CA LEU A 73 2.31 11.66 10.84
C LEU A 73 3.52 12.59 10.68
N ASN A 74 4.32 12.75 11.73
CA ASN A 74 5.51 13.60 11.72
C ASN A 74 6.57 13.12 10.70
N LEU A 75 6.80 11.80 10.60
CA LEU A 75 7.67 11.23 9.57
C LEU A 75 7.16 11.52 8.14
N TYR A 76 5.85 11.64 7.96
CA TYR A 76 5.24 11.90 6.67
C TYR A 76 5.18 13.39 6.31
N THR A 77 4.99 14.28 7.27
CA THR A 77 4.71 15.71 6.99
C THR A 77 5.85 16.68 7.29
N SER A 78 6.80 16.32 8.17
CA SER A 78 7.88 17.25 8.55
C SER A 78 9.01 17.31 7.53
N SER A 79 9.88 18.31 7.68
CA SER A 79 11.10 18.48 6.87
C SER A 79 12.37 18.15 7.65
N ASN A 80 12.25 17.44 8.76
CA ASN A 80 13.39 17.03 9.58
C ASN A 80 14.19 15.91 8.90
N PHE A 81 15.42 15.71 9.34
CA PHE A 81 16.31 14.69 8.76
C PHE A 81 15.68 13.29 8.71
N ASP A 82 15.01 12.88 9.78
CA ASP A 82 14.34 11.58 9.86
C ASP A 82 13.19 11.45 8.86
N ALA A 83 12.38 12.49 8.68
CA ALA A 83 11.29 12.50 7.71
C ALA A 83 11.83 12.46 6.27
N ILE A 84 12.89 13.21 5.97
CA ILE A 84 13.56 13.17 4.66
C ILE A 84 14.12 11.77 4.39
N SER A 85 14.76 11.15 5.38
CA SER A 85 15.29 9.79 5.28
C SER A 85 14.16 8.76 5.10
N PHE A 86 13.06 8.91 5.84
CA PHE A 86 11.86 8.11 5.73
C PHE A 86 11.27 8.18 4.31
N TRP A 87 11.05 9.37 3.76
CA TRP A 87 10.52 9.55 2.41
C TRP A 87 11.41 8.93 1.33
N LYS A 88 12.74 9.09 1.45
CA LYS A 88 13.71 8.46 0.53
C LYS A 88 13.62 6.93 0.55
N ASN A 89 13.27 6.34 1.69
CA ASN A 89 13.28 4.89 1.91
C ASN A 89 11.88 4.28 2.11
N ILE A 90 10.79 5.04 1.96
CA ILE A 90 9.42 4.61 2.33
C ILE A 90 9.00 3.30 1.64
N ARG A 91 9.41 3.10 0.38
CA ARG A 91 9.16 1.84 -0.34
C ARG A 91 9.89 0.66 0.31
N ARG A 92 11.11 0.84 0.78
CA ARG A 92 11.87 -0.22 1.47
C ARG A 92 11.20 -0.58 2.79
N TYR A 93 10.82 0.42 3.59
CA TYR A 93 10.07 0.20 4.83
C TYR A 93 8.76 -0.55 4.57
N ASN A 94 7.96 -0.10 3.60
CA ASN A 94 6.72 -0.78 3.22
C ASN A 94 6.96 -2.22 2.76
N ASN A 95 8.00 -2.47 1.96
CA ASN A 95 8.30 -3.82 1.47
C ASN A 95 8.71 -4.77 2.61
N ILE A 96 9.52 -4.31 3.56
CA ILE A 96 9.93 -5.11 4.71
C ILE A 96 8.72 -5.41 5.61
N LEU A 97 7.86 -4.42 5.84
CA LEU A 97 6.65 -4.56 6.67
C LEU A 97 5.53 -5.36 5.99
N VAL A 98 5.48 -5.38 4.66
CA VAL A 98 4.59 -6.25 3.87
C VAL A 98 5.00 -7.71 4.00
N CYS A 99 6.30 -8.00 4.09
CA CYS A 99 6.84 -9.35 4.31
C CYS A 99 6.83 -9.79 5.78
N THR A 100 5.82 -9.37 6.54
CA THR A 100 5.63 -9.88 7.90
C THR A 100 4.97 -11.24 7.82
N SER A 101 5.64 -12.28 8.32
CA SER A 101 4.98 -13.57 8.39
C SER A 101 3.75 -13.49 9.26
N PHE A 102 2.77 -14.29 8.88
CA PHE A 102 1.59 -14.46 9.69
C PHE A 102 1.71 -15.75 10.49
N GLY A 103 1.48 -15.66 11.79
CA GLY A 103 1.34 -16.83 12.65
C GLY A 103 -0.08 -17.39 12.50
N ALA A 104 -0.20 -18.69 12.32
CA ALA A 104 -1.48 -19.40 12.30
C ALA A 104 -1.37 -20.73 13.06
N ASN A 105 -2.44 -21.12 13.76
CA ASN A 105 -2.57 -22.49 14.27
C ASN A 105 -2.87 -23.39 13.07
N ILE A 106 -1.87 -24.18 12.67
CA ILE A 106 -1.98 -25.11 11.54
C ILE A 106 -2.60 -26.40 12.05
N ASN A 107 -3.80 -26.72 11.56
CA ASN A 107 -4.36 -28.06 11.69
C ASN A 107 -3.97 -28.86 10.45
N THR A 108 -3.12 -29.87 10.62
CA THR A 108 -2.82 -30.83 9.56
C THR A 108 -3.99 -31.82 9.44
N ILE A 109 -4.53 -31.97 8.23
CA ILE A 109 -5.56 -32.96 7.97
C ILE A 109 -4.83 -34.28 7.64
N PRO A 110 -5.00 -35.35 8.43
CA PRO A 110 -4.39 -36.64 8.11
C PRO A 110 -5.05 -37.24 6.86
N GLY A 111 -4.24 -37.54 5.83
CA GLY A 111 -4.70 -38.17 4.58
C GLY A 111 -3.55 -38.33 3.57
N GLN A 112 -3.68 -39.30 2.66
CA GLN A 112 -2.69 -39.57 1.59
C GLN A 112 -3.05 -38.71 0.36
N GLY A 113 -2.54 -37.49 0.30
CA GLY A 113 -2.86 -36.49 -0.74
C GLY A 113 -2.02 -35.22 -0.60
N ILE A 114 -2.30 -34.21 -1.44
CA ILE A 114 -1.65 -32.89 -1.36
C ILE A 114 -1.77 -32.35 0.07
N SER A 115 -0.66 -31.87 0.62
CA SER A 115 -0.59 -31.34 1.98
C SER A 115 -1.39 -30.04 2.10
N ASP A 116 -2.68 -30.17 2.41
CA ASP A 116 -3.53 -29.02 2.68
C ASP A 116 -3.40 -28.64 4.15
N PHE A 117 -2.98 -27.40 4.41
CA PHE A 117 -3.05 -26.80 5.75
C PHE A 117 -4.24 -25.87 5.84
N ARG A 118 -5.00 -25.97 6.94
CA ARG A 118 -6.13 -25.09 7.20
C ARG A 118 -5.81 -24.14 8.34
N ILE A 119 -5.91 -22.84 8.07
CA ILE A 119 -5.79 -21.79 9.08
C ILE A 119 -7.16 -21.56 9.71
N HIS A 120 -7.24 -21.71 11.03
CA HIS A 120 -8.42 -21.37 11.82
C HIS A 120 -8.08 -20.25 12.81
N GLY A 121 -9.01 -19.31 12.97
CA GLY A 121 -8.87 -18.17 13.89
C GLY A 121 -8.33 -16.91 13.24
N GLN A 122 -7.85 -15.99 14.06
CA GLN A 122 -7.36 -14.68 13.63
C GLN A 122 -5.90 -14.77 13.18
N VAL A 123 -5.61 -14.20 12.02
CA VAL A 123 -4.26 -14.13 11.45
C VAL A 123 -3.56 -12.92 12.07
N TYR A 124 -2.42 -13.15 12.72
CA TYR A 124 -1.60 -12.07 13.29
C TYR A 124 -0.33 -11.89 12.49
N HIS A 125 -0.04 -10.66 12.09
CA HIS A 125 1.27 -10.28 11.55
C HIS A 125 2.28 -10.31 12.68
N ARG A 126 3.30 -11.17 12.59
CA ARG A 126 4.45 -11.16 13.48
C ARG A 126 5.55 -10.35 12.82
N ILE A 127 5.87 -9.20 13.42
CA ILE A 127 7.09 -8.45 13.10
C ILE A 127 8.15 -8.94 14.09
N GLY A 128 9.13 -9.71 13.61
CA GLY A 128 10.33 -10.02 14.40
C GLY A 128 11.13 -8.75 14.67
N SER A 129 12.01 -8.78 15.67
CA SER A 129 12.94 -7.65 15.89
C SER A 129 13.74 -7.37 14.61
N LEU A 130 13.82 -6.10 14.21
CA LEU A 130 14.63 -5.69 13.05
C LEU A 130 16.12 -5.97 13.27
N LEU A 131 16.54 -6.11 14.53
CA LEU A 131 17.90 -6.40 14.93
C LEU A 131 17.90 -7.64 15.84
N PRO A 132 18.65 -8.71 15.52
CA PRO A 132 18.86 -9.80 16.47
C PRO A 132 19.61 -9.30 17.71
N GLU A 133 19.36 -9.92 18.86
CA GLU A 133 20.19 -9.73 20.04
C GLU A 133 21.64 -10.15 19.76
N GLU A 134 22.60 -9.56 20.47
CA GLU A 134 24.02 -9.78 20.26
C GLU A 134 24.36 -11.29 20.39
N GLY A 135 24.87 -11.89 19.31
CA GLY A 135 25.18 -13.31 19.24
C GLY A 135 24.04 -14.23 18.76
N SER A 136 22.83 -13.71 18.54
CA SER A 136 21.72 -14.47 17.96
C SER A 136 21.69 -14.35 16.43
N GLN A 137 21.26 -15.42 15.74
CA GLN A 137 21.07 -15.35 14.29
C GLN A 137 19.82 -14.49 13.96
N PRO A 138 19.86 -13.68 12.90
CA PRO A 138 18.68 -12.94 12.43
C PRO A 138 17.54 -13.92 12.16
N ALA A 139 16.50 -13.88 12.99
CA ALA A 139 15.25 -14.58 12.74
C ALA A 139 14.29 -13.59 12.09
N PHE A 140 14.19 -13.65 10.76
CA PHE A 140 13.06 -13.01 10.08
C PHE A 140 11.83 -13.86 10.41
N ALA A 141 10.78 -13.18 10.88
CA ALA A 141 9.50 -13.83 11.14
C ALA A 141 8.98 -14.44 9.84
#